data_AF-A0A0X8NXB8-F1
#
_entry.id   AF-A0A0X8NXB8-F1
#
_cell.length_a   1.000
_cell.length_b   1.000
_cell.length_c   1.000
_cell.angle_alpha   90.00
_cell.angle_beta   90.00
_cell.angle_gamma   90.00
#
_symmetry.space_group_name_H-M   'P 1'
#
loop_
_entity.id
_entity.type
_entity.pdbx_description
1 polymer ?
#
loop_
_entity_poly.entity_id
_entity_poly.type
_entity_poly.pdbx_seq_one_letter_code
_entity_poly.pdbx_strand_id
1 'polypeptide(L)'
;MPAAEANFVSLVSSAQKEASKADNDMQRGGIKAKRDQGLCKSIQGLGAQDWVGKVTQIGANSDGKGVFAVELAKDITVKTWNNDFSDIMHKTLFQPGSPLFNTASNLKKGQMVKFSGTFFKGTEGDCVYESSLGLRGKLMDPEFIFRFSSITPL
;
A
#
# COMPACT_ATOMS: atom_id res chain seq x y z
N MET A 1 6.70 15.00 -2.60
CA MET A 1 6.99 13.57 -2.40
C MET A 1 8.32 13.44 -1.65
N PRO A 2 8.35 12.88 -0.43
CA PRO A 2 9.58 12.58 0.30
C PRO A 2 10.48 11.57 -0.44
N ALA A 3 11.80 11.62 -0.17
CA ALA A 3 12.77 10.75 -0.83
C ALA A 3 12.50 9.24 -0.62
N ALA A 4 12.03 8.85 0.57
CA ALA A 4 11.67 7.46 0.86
C ALA A 4 10.48 6.98 0.02
N GLU A 5 9.46 7.84 -0.17
CA GLU A 5 8.31 7.55 -1.03
C GLU A 5 8.77 7.40 -2.48
N ALA A 6 9.59 8.33 -2.97
CA ALA A 6 10.10 8.31 -4.35
C ALA A 6 10.90 7.05 -4.63
N ASN A 7 11.74 6.61 -3.68
CA ASN A 7 12.52 5.38 -3.85
C ASN A 7 11.65 4.12 -3.82
N PHE A 8 10.65 4.08 -2.93
CA PHE A 8 9.67 2.99 -2.89
C PHE A 8 8.93 2.86 -4.22
N VAL A 9 8.35 3.96 -4.70
CA VAL A 9 7.65 4.01 -5.99
C VAL A 9 8.57 3.60 -7.13
N SER A 10 9.80 4.12 -7.17
CA SER A 10 10.78 3.79 -8.21
C SER A 10 11.09 2.29 -8.29
N LEU A 11 11.31 1.62 -7.15
CA LEU A 11 11.57 0.18 -7.08
C LEU A 11 10.38 -0.64 -7.59
N VAL A 12 9.16 -0.29 -7.15
CA VAL A 12 7.94 -1.00 -7.56
C VAL A 12 7.61 -0.76 -9.03
N SER A 13 7.68 0.49 -9.51
CA SER A 13 7.43 0.82 -10.92
C SER A 13 8.45 0.24 -11.88
N SER A 14 9.71 0.14 -11.47
CA SER A 14 10.73 -0.55 -12.27
C SER A 14 10.39 -2.03 -12.44
N ALA A 15 9.93 -2.68 -11.36
CA ALA A 15 9.49 -4.07 -11.40
C ALA A 15 8.24 -4.26 -12.26
N GLN A 16 7.24 -3.35 -12.19
CA GLN A 16 6.07 -3.35 -13.09
C GLN A 16 6.52 -3.32 -14.56
N LYS A 17 7.46 -2.42 -14.90
CA LYS A 17 7.97 -2.26 -16.26
C LYS A 17 8.74 -3.49 -16.74
N GLU A 18 9.60 -4.07 -15.91
CA GLU A 18 10.30 -5.33 -16.21
C GLU A 18 9.29 -6.48 -16.40
N ALA A 19 8.32 -6.62 -15.49
CA ALA A 19 7.32 -7.69 -15.52
C ALA A 19 6.38 -7.63 -16.73
N SER A 20 6.09 -6.42 -17.23
CA SER A 20 5.28 -6.23 -18.45
C SER A 20 5.89 -6.85 -19.71
N LYS A 21 7.21 -7.07 -19.69
CA LYS A 21 7.98 -7.65 -20.79
C LYS A 21 8.36 -9.11 -20.55
N ALA A 22 7.96 -9.69 -19.42
CA ALA A 22 8.32 -11.05 -19.07
C ALA A 22 7.49 -12.07 -19.86
N ASP A 23 8.18 -13.03 -20.47
CA ASP A 23 7.62 -14.08 -21.32
C ASP A 23 6.94 -15.21 -20.53
N ASN A 24 7.35 -15.40 -19.28
CA ASN A 24 6.86 -16.48 -18.44
C ASN A 24 6.91 -16.13 -16.94
N ASP A 25 6.27 -16.97 -16.13
CA ASP A 25 6.14 -16.72 -14.70
C ASP A 25 7.45 -16.93 -13.93
N MET A 26 8.42 -17.70 -14.45
CA MET A 26 9.73 -17.80 -13.80
C MET A 26 10.50 -16.47 -13.86
N GLN A 27 10.46 -15.78 -15.01
CA GLN A 27 11.03 -14.44 -15.13
C GLN A 27 10.33 -13.45 -14.18
N ARG A 28 8.99 -13.50 -14.09
CA ARG A 28 8.23 -12.67 -13.14
C ARG A 28 8.59 -12.97 -11.70
N GLY A 29 8.77 -14.24 -11.34
CA GLY A 29 9.20 -14.65 -10.01
C GLY A 29 10.54 -14.03 -9.63
N GLY A 30 11.51 -14.05 -10.56
CA GLY A 30 12.81 -13.39 -10.39
C GLY A 30 12.70 -11.88 -10.24
N ILE A 31 11.86 -11.22 -11.04
CA ILE A 31 11.63 -9.76 -10.96
C ILE A 31 11.01 -9.39 -9.61
N LYS A 32 10.00 -10.15 -9.15
CA LYS A 32 9.40 -9.95 -7.83
C LYS A 32 10.45 -10.06 -6.72
N ALA A 33 11.22 -11.16 -6.72
CA ALA A 33 12.26 -11.38 -5.72
C ALA A 33 13.31 -10.24 -5.69
N LYS A 34 13.76 -9.77 -6.86
CA LYS A 34 14.69 -8.63 -6.98
C LYS A 34 14.09 -7.33 -6.41
N ARG A 35 12.82 -7.03 -6.73
CA ARG A 35 12.11 -5.87 -6.17
C ARG A 35 12.04 -5.95 -4.65
N ASP A 36 11.65 -7.10 -4.10
CA ASP A 36 11.45 -7.26 -2.66
C ASP A 36 12.77 -7.13 -1.90
N GLN A 37 13.87 -7.67 -2.44
CA GLN A 37 15.21 -7.42 -1.92
C GLN A 37 15.61 -5.94 -1.96
N GLY A 38 15.20 -5.20 -3.00
CA GLY A 38 15.38 -3.75 -3.08
C GLY A 38 14.60 -3.01 -2.00
N LEU A 39 13.34 -3.36 -1.81
CA LEU A 39 12.47 -2.78 -0.77
C LEU A 39 13.03 -3.05 0.63
N CYS A 40 13.54 -4.26 0.88
CA CYS A 40 14.20 -4.63 2.13
C CYS A 40 15.38 -3.72 2.49
N LYS A 41 16.17 -3.32 1.48
CA LYS A 41 17.33 -2.46 1.69
C LYS A 41 16.94 -1.00 1.89
N SER A 42 15.81 -0.58 1.32
CA SER A 42 15.37 0.82 1.35
C SER A 42 14.50 1.18 2.54
N ILE A 43 13.62 0.28 3.00
CA ILE A 43 12.67 0.61 4.07
C ILE A 43 13.26 0.17 5.40
N GLN A 44 13.97 1.08 6.04
CA GLN A 44 14.45 0.90 7.42
C GLN A 44 13.34 1.32 8.38
N GLY A 45 12.74 0.36 9.10
CA GLY A 45 11.76 0.64 10.16
C GLY A 45 10.28 0.68 9.75
N LEU A 46 9.94 0.38 8.49
CA LEU A 46 8.56 0.27 7.97
C LEU A 46 7.68 1.53 8.08
N GLY A 47 8.21 2.65 8.58
CA GLY A 47 7.50 3.92 8.70
C GLY A 47 7.45 4.66 7.37
N ALA A 48 6.30 5.26 7.07
CA ALA A 48 6.13 6.24 6.01
C ALA A 48 5.68 7.55 6.65
N GLN A 49 6.42 8.63 6.39
CA GLN A 49 6.19 9.94 6.95
C GLN A 49 5.95 10.96 5.85
N ASP A 50 4.79 11.63 5.91
CA ASP A 50 4.40 12.69 4.98
C ASP A 50 4.38 12.25 3.50
N TRP A 51 4.04 10.99 3.26
CA TRP A 51 3.86 10.47 1.91
C TRP A 51 2.64 11.09 1.27
N VAL A 52 2.65 11.21 -0.05
CA VAL A 52 1.59 11.82 -0.83
C VAL A 52 0.95 10.77 -1.74
N GLY A 53 -0.34 10.89 -2.01
CA GLY A 53 -0.97 10.04 -3.00
C GLY A 53 -2.41 10.42 -3.27
N LYS A 54 -3.03 9.70 -4.21
CA LYS A 54 -4.39 9.94 -4.67
C LYS A 54 -5.34 8.95 -4.01
N VAL A 55 -6.41 9.43 -3.40
CA VAL A 55 -7.43 8.57 -2.80
C VAL A 55 -8.12 7.73 -3.88
N THR A 56 -8.09 6.41 -3.73
CA THR A 56 -8.74 5.48 -4.67
C THR A 56 -9.95 4.78 -4.06
N GLN A 57 -10.00 4.66 -2.73
CA GLN A 57 -11.11 4.04 -2.02
C GLN A 57 -11.41 4.78 -0.71
N ILE A 58 -12.70 5.05 -0.51
CA ILE A 58 -13.30 5.45 0.76
C ILE A 58 -14.56 4.61 0.90
N GLY A 59 -14.68 3.85 1.97
CA GLY A 59 -15.85 3.04 2.23
C GLY A 59 -15.90 2.55 3.66
N ALA A 60 -16.83 1.65 3.92
CA ALA A 60 -16.92 0.92 5.17
C ALA A 60 -17.09 -0.58 4.87
N ASN A 61 -16.63 -1.42 5.79
CA ASN A 61 -16.94 -2.85 5.76
C ASN A 61 -18.35 -3.11 6.33
N SER A 62 -18.74 -4.39 6.43
CA SER A 62 -20.05 -4.82 6.97
C SER A 62 -20.32 -4.33 8.39
N ASP A 63 -19.28 -4.07 9.17
CA ASP A 63 -19.33 -3.67 10.57
C ASP A 63 -19.26 -2.14 10.74
N GLY A 64 -19.27 -1.40 9.63
CA GLY A 64 -19.22 0.07 9.61
C GLY A 64 -17.82 0.66 9.81
N LYS A 65 -16.76 -0.16 9.88
CA LYS A 65 -15.37 0.32 10.02
C LYS A 65 -14.85 0.84 8.69
N GLY A 66 -14.10 1.95 8.75
CA GLY A 66 -13.59 2.62 7.56
C GLY A 66 -12.55 1.80 6.81
N VAL A 67 -12.77 1.66 5.50
CA VAL A 67 -11.86 1.06 4.52
C VAL A 67 -11.30 2.17 3.64
N PHE A 68 -9.98 2.25 3.54
CA PHE A 68 -9.31 3.37 2.87
C PHE A 68 -8.13 2.91 2.02
N ALA A 69 -7.97 3.51 0.84
CA ALA A 69 -6.84 3.23 -0.04
C ALA A 69 -6.33 4.51 -0.74
N VAL A 70 -5.01 4.56 -0.90
CA VAL A 70 -4.28 5.63 -1.58
C VAL A 70 -3.36 5.03 -2.63
N GLU A 71 -3.45 5.53 -3.85
CA GLU A 71 -2.52 5.23 -4.95
C GLU A 71 -1.32 6.18 -4.88
N LEU A 72 -0.11 5.61 -4.78
CA LEU A 72 1.15 6.36 -4.71
C LEU A 72 1.66 6.74 -6.11
N ALA A 73 1.48 5.82 -7.04
CA ALA A 73 1.76 5.94 -8.46
C ALA A 73 0.90 4.92 -9.20
N LYS A 74 0.90 4.96 -10.53
CA LYS A 74 0.04 4.11 -11.36
C LYS A 74 0.06 2.64 -10.89
N ASP A 75 -1.11 2.16 -10.48
CA ASP A 75 -1.35 0.78 -10.03
C ASP A 75 -0.51 0.36 -8.80
N ILE A 76 -0.01 1.31 -8.00
CA ILE A 76 0.72 1.04 -6.74
C ILE A 76 -0.09 1.59 -5.59
N THR A 77 -0.67 0.71 -4.78
CA THR A 77 -1.64 1.09 -3.74
C THR A 77 -1.16 0.74 -2.34
N VAL A 78 -1.39 1.65 -1.40
CA VAL A 78 -1.38 1.36 0.04
C VAL A 78 -2.80 1.42 0.57
N LYS A 79 -3.20 0.42 1.36
CA LYS A 79 -4.59 0.29 1.81
C LYS A 79 -4.71 -0.35 3.18
N THR A 80 -5.85 -0.11 3.81
CA THR A 80 -6.33 -0.94 4.91
C THR A 80 -6.77 -2.31 4.38
N TRP A 81 -6.97 -3.27 5.27
CA TRP A 81 -7.84 -4.39 4.97
C TRP A 81 -9.28 -3.90 4.69
N ASN A 82 -10.10 -4.78 4.13
CA ASN A 82 -11.50 -4.51 3.81
C ASN A 82 -12.50 -5.31 4.67
N ASN A 83 -12.01 -6.18 5.56
CA ASN A 83 -12.83 -7.05 6.41
C ASN A 83 -12.12 -7.31 7.74
N ASP A 84 -12.90 -7.55 8.79
CA ASP A 84 -12.39 -7.75 10.15
C ASP A 84 -11.50 -8.99 10.29
N PHE A 85 -11.86 -10.09 9.63
CA PHE A 85 -11.17 -11.37 9.77
C PHE A 85 -9.69 -11.27 9.34
N SER A 86 -9.41 -10.65 8.20
CA SER A 86 -8.03 -10.41 7.73
C SER A 86 -7.31 -9.32 8.56
N ASP A 87 -8.06 -8.41 9.18
CA ASP A 87 -7.50 -7.27 9.92
C ASP A 87 -7.12 -7.61 11.38
N ILE A 88 -7.48 -8.79 11.91
CA ILE A 88 -7.25 -9.19 13.32
C ILE A 88 -5.83 -8.88 13.80
N MET A 89 -4.83 -9.18 12.96
CA MET A 89 -3.41 -8.99 13.30
C MET A 89 -2.88 -7.59 12.99
N HIS A 90 -3.48 -6.90 12.02
CA HIS A 90 -2.93 -5.67 11.46
C HIS A 90 -3.58 -4.41 12.05
N LYS A 91 -4.88 -4.47 12.40
CA LYS A 91 -5.65 -3.36 12.99
C LYS A 91 -5.54 -2.08 12.15
N THR A 92 -5.83 -2.19 10.87
CA THR A 92 -5.74 -1.13 9.86
C THR A 92 -7.07 -0.39 9.67
N LEU A 93 -8.20 -1.05 9.93
CA LEU A 93 -9.53 -0.48 9.73
C LEU A 93 -9.78 0.72 10.67
N PHE A 94 -10.33 1.79 10.11
CA PHE A 94 -10.59 3.01 10.89
C PHE A 94 -11.83 2.81 11.75
N GLN A 95 -11.65 2.94 13.08
CA GLN A 95 -12.79 2.83 14.00
C GLN A 95 -13.73 4.02 13.83
N PRO A 96 -15.06 3.80 13.76
CA PRO A 96 -16.03 4.89 13.74
C PRO A 96 -15.78 5.91 14.86
N GLY A 97 -15.86 7.19 14.53
CA GLY A 97 -15.62 8.29 15.46
C GLY A 97 -14.14 8.60 15.74
N SER A 98 -13.20 7.78 15.28
CA SER A 98 -11.76 8.09 15.40
C SER A 98 -11.36 9.29 14.53
N PRO A 99 -10.27 10.01 14.88
CA PRO A 99 -9.80 11.14 14.06
C PRO A 99 -9.53 10.76 12.59
N LEU A 100 -8.96 9.57 12.34
CA LEU A 100 -8.73 9.07 10.98
C LEU A 100 -10.02 8.81 10.23
N PHE A 101 -11.00 8.17 10.88
CA PHE A 101 -12.32 7.94 10.28
C PHE A 101 -13.00 9.24 9.91
N ASN A 102 -13.05 10.20 10.84
CA ASN A 102 -13.70 11.49 10.63
C ASN A 102 -13.02 12.32 9.54
N THR A 103 -11.69 12.23 9.43
CA THR A 103 -10.97 12.91 8.36
C THR A 103 -11.23 12.25 7.01
N ALA A 104 -11.07 10.92 6.95
CA ALA A 104 -11.18 10.16 5.70
C ALA A 104 -12.60 10.15 5.13
N SER A 105 -13.64 10.16 5.98
CA SER A 105 -15.05 10.18 5.55
C SER A 105 -15.45 11.46 4.82
N ASN A 106 -14.69 12.54 4.97
CA ASN A 106 -14.92 13.81 4.30
C ASN A 106 -14.10 13.98 3.00
N LEU A 107 -13.24 13.00 2.66
CA LEU A 107 -12.47 13.02 1.42
C LEU A 107 -13.32 12.57 0.23
N LYS A 108 -12.78 12.76 -0.98
CA LYS A 108 -13.36 12.24 -2.23
C LYS A 108 -12.37 11.36 -2.97
N LYS A 109 -12.87 10.36 -3.69
CA LYS A 109 -12.06 9.60 -4.65
C LYS A 109 -11.45 10.56 -5.68
N GLY A 110 -10.17 10.38 -5.98
CA GLY A 110 -9.39 11.24 -6.87
C GLY A 110 -8.72 12.43 -6.17
N GLN A 111 -9.03 12.71 -4.90
CA GLN A 111 -8.40 13.77 -4.13
C GLN A 111 -6.96 13.42 -3.76
N MET A 112 -6.07 14.39 -3.79
CA MET A 112 -4.70 14.22 -3.28
C MET A 112 -4.68 14.39 -1.76
N VAL A 113 -3.90 13.54 -1.10
CA VAL A 113 -3.71 13.59 0.35
C VAL A 113 -2.24 13.43 0.70
N LYS A 114 -1.87 13.99 1.84
CA LYS A 114 -0.66 13.66 2.56
C LYS A 114 -1.00 12.74 3.73
N PHE A 115 -0.21 11.71 3.96
CA PHE A 115 -0.46 10.72 5.00
C PHE A 115 0.84 10.21 5.62
N SER A 116 0.72 9.69 6.84
CA SER A 116 1.78 8.94 7.52
C SER A 116 1.23 7.63 8.08
N GLY A 117 2.12 6.72 8.43
CA GLY A 117 1.75 5.44 9.04
C GLY A 117 2.86 4.40 8.95
N THR A 118 2.47 3.13 9.04
CA THR A 118 3.42 2.02 9.07
C THR A 118 2.98 0.90 8.15
N PHE A 119 3.93 0.40 7.36
CA PHE A 119 3.85 -0.89 6.69
C PHE A 119 3.98 -2.04 7.71
N PHE A 120 3.64 -3.24 7.26
CA PHE A 120 3.87 -4.47 8.01
C PHE A 120 4.99 -5.28 7.38
N LYS A 121 5.69 -6.06 8.20
CA LYS A 121 6.72 -6.96 7.72
C LYS A 121 6.09 -8.07 6.89
N GLY A 122 6.60 -8.29 5.68
CA GLY A 122 6.19 -9.43 4.86
C GLY A 122 6.69 -10.77 5.42
N THR A 123 6.28 -11.86 4.79
CA THR A 123 6.69 -13.23 5.11
C THR A 123 7.62 -13.77 4.02
N GLU A 124 8.43 -14.79 4.34
CA GLU A 124 9.19 -15.58 3.34
C GLU A 124 10.09 -14.74 2.40
N GLY A 125 10.81 -13.76 2.94
CA GLY A 125 11.73 -12.91 2.17
C GLY A 125 11.10 -11.62 1.64
N ASP A 126 9.79 -11.44 1.78
CA ASP A 126 9.11 -10.17 1.52
C ASP A 126 9.34 -9.23 2.72
N CYS A 127 9.81 -7.99 2.49
CA CYS A 127 9.98 -7.02 3.58
C CYS A 127 8.73 -6.22 3.88
N VAL A 128 7.84 -6.07 2.91
CA VAL A 128 6.57 -5.35 3.05
C VAL A 128 5.43 -6.32 2.79
N TYR A 129 4.48 -6.39 3.71
CA TYR A 129 3.30 -7.23 3.58
C TYR A 129 2.37 -6.68 2.49
N GLU A 130 1.87 -7.59 1.66
CA GLU A 130 1.19 -7.29 0.40
C GLU A 130 0.06 -8.30 0.19
N SER A 131 -1.09 -7.83 -0.33
CA SER A 131 -2.35 -8.59 -0.37
C SER A 131 -2.87 -8.94 -1.76
N SER A 132 -2.19 -8.56 -2.84
CA SER A 132 -2.63 -8.86 -4.21
C SER A 132 -2.54 -10.35 -4.51
N LEU A 133 -3.42 -10.78 -5.41
CA LEU A 133 -3.59 -12.17 -5.79
C LEU A 133 -2.79 -12.54 -7.05
N GLY A 134 -2.09 -13.67 -6.98
CA GLY A 134 -1.33 -14.22 -8.09
C GLY A 134 -0.06 -13.41 -8.42
N LEU A 135 0.92 -14.06 -9.03
CA LEU A 135 2.23 -13.44 -9.30
C LEU A 135 2.13 -12.19 -10.17
N ARG A 136 1.22 -12.18 -11.15
CA ARG A 136 0.97 -11.01 -11.99
C ARG A 136 0.38 -9.86 -11.17
N GLY A 137 -0.60 -10.12 -10.30
CA GLY A 137 -1.22 -9.11 -9.44
C GLY A 137 -0.19 -8.43 -8.55
N LYS A 138 0.63 -9.25 -7.90
CA LYS A 138 1.73 -8.79 -7.04
C LYS A 138 2.75 -7.91 -7.74
N LEU A 139 2.87 -7.97 -9.06
CA LEU A 139 3.84 -7.19 -9.83
C LEU A 139 3.21 -6.00 -10.55
N MET A 140 2.01 -6.14 -11.09
CA MET A 140 1.37 -5.15 -11.96
C MET A 140 0.50 -4.18 -11.18
N ASP A 141 -0.21 -4.66 -10.17
CA ASP A 141 -1.15 -3.93 -9.33
C ASP A 141 -0.98 -4.29 -7.84
N PRO A 142 0.23 -4.09 -7.27
CA PRO A 142 0.50 -4.45 -5.89
C PRO A 142 -0.32 -3.61 -4.89
N GLU A 143 -0.88 -4.31 -3.92
CA GLU A 143 -1.68 -3.75 -2.83
C GLU A 143 -0.96 -3.99 -1.50
N PHE A 144 -0.29 -2.96 -0.99
CA PHE A 144 0.43 -3.04 0.27
C PHE A 144 -0.50 -2.72 1.45
N ILE A 145 -0.54 -3.63 2.43
CA ILE A 145 -1.32 -3.41 3.65
C ILE A 145 -0.60 -2.37 4.51
N PHE A 146 -1.34 -1.36 4.95
CA PHE A 146 -0.81 -0.19 5.62
C PHE A 146 -1.71 0.27 6.75
N ARG A 147 -1.10 0.65 7.88
CA ARG A 147 -1.80 1.28 9.00
C ARG A 147 -1.52 2.77 9.00
N PHE A 148 -2.51 3.55 8.59
CA PHE A 148 -2.45 5.01 8.63
C PHE A 148 -2.43 5.51 10.06
N SER A 149 -1.64 6.56 10.31
CA SER A 149 -1.60 7.29 11.58
C SER A 149 -2.03 8.76 11.41
N SER A 150 -1.87 9.32 10.21
CA SER A 150 -2.39 10.65 9.86
C SER A 150 -2.80 10.70 8.39
N ILE A 151 -3.81 11.51 8.09
CA ILE A 151 -4.26 11.82 6.73
C ILE A 151 -4.62 13.31 6.72
N THR A 152 -4.25 14.03 5.67
CA THR A 152 -4.61 15.44 5.49
C THR A 152 -4.83 15.72 4.00
N PRO A 153 -5.94 16.39 3.62
CA PRO A 153 -6.13 16.93 2.27
C PRO A 153 -4.93 17.76 1.80
N LEU A 154 -4.59 17.66 0.51
CA LEU A 154 -3.69 18.60 -0.17
C LEU A 154 -4.46 19.60 -1.03
#